data_AF-A0A8J3L4Y3-F1
#
_entry.id   AF-A0A8J3L4Y3-F1
#
_cell.length_a   1.000
_cell.length_b   1.000
_cell.length_c   1.000
_cell.angle_alpha   90.00
_cell.angle_beta   90.00
_cell.angle_gamma   90.00
#
_symmetry.space_group_name_H-M   'P 1'
#
loop_
_entity.id
_entity.type
_entity.pdbx_description
1 polymer ?
#
loop_
_entity_poly.entity_id
_entity_poly.type
_entity_poly.pdbx_seq_one_letter_code
_entity_poly.pdbx_strand_id
1 'polypeptide(L)' 'MFLADAVCMTDEEHRLLAVDLFDEPGRSFRLPPRWFPDVSTNLSIANLDFADFADAADESGTFRGFDSR' A
#
# COMPACT_ATOMS: atom_id res chain seq x y z
N MET A 1 7.51 -3.22 -3.49
CA MET A 1 8.31 -3.52 -2.27
C MET A 1 7.55 -3.04 -1.04
N PHE A 2 7.62 -3.76 0.09
CA PHE A 2 7.00 -3.33 1.35
C PHE A 2 8.06 -3.09 2.41
N LEU A 3 7.98 -1.96 3.12
CA LEU A 3 8.91 -1.57 4.17
C LEU A 3 8.18 -1.36 5.49
N ALA A 4 8.77 -1.90 6.56
CA ALA A 4 8.44 -1.53 7.94
C ALA A 4 9.42 -0.44 8.40
N ASP A 5 9.14 0.81 8.02
CA ASP A 5 9.96 1.97 8.36
C ASP A 5 9.67 2.50 9.77
N ALA A 6 10.34 3.59 10.18
CA ALA A 6 10.14 4.18 11.49
C ALA A 6 8.66 4.54 11.76
N VAL A 7 7.93 5.00 10.75
CA VAL A 7 6.50 5.30 10.87
C VAL A 7 5.71 4.04 11.20
N CYS A 8 5.95 2.94 10.47
CA CYS A 8 5.31 1.65 10.79
C CYS A 8 5.56 1.20 12.24
N MET A 9 6.73 1.52 12.80
CA MET A 9 7.08 1.12 14.18
C MET A 9 6.43 1.99 15.25
N THR A 10 6.07 3.24 14.93
CA THR A 10 5.57 4.21 15.93
C THR A 10 4.10 4.58 15.78
N ASP A 11 3.53 4.35 14.60
CA ASP A 11 2.13 4.65 14.29
C ASP A 11 1.18 3.60 14.88
N GLU A 12 0.01 4.05 15.38
CA GLU A 12 -1.01 3.20 15.99
C GLU A 12 -1.54 2.11 15.04
N GLU A 13 -1.57 2.41 13.74
CA GLU A 13 -2.03 1.46 12.73
C GLU A 13 -0.92 0.57 12.15
N HIS A 14 0.34 0.78 12.56
CA HIS A 14 1.52 0.07 12.06
C HIS A 14 1.58 0.02 10.53
N ARG A 15 1.28 1.14 9.88
CA ARG A 15 1.15 1.21 8.41
C ARG A 15 2.48 0.94 7.70
N LEU A 16 2.53 -0.13 6.92
CA LEU A 16 3.63 -0.45 6.01
C LEU A 16 3.70 0.58 4.89
N LEU A 17 4.91 0.82 4.37
CA LEU A 17 5.12 1.61 3.15
C LEU A 17 5.25 0.67 1.96
N ALA A 18 4.35 0.79 0.98
CA ALA A 18 4.48 0.14 -0.32
C ALA A 18 5.16 1.09 -1.30
N VAL A 19 6.19 0.63 -2.00
CA VAL A 19 6.93 1.40 -3.01
C VAL A 19 6.95 0.63 -4.33
N ASP A 20 6.55 1.32 -5.39
CA ASP A 20 6.68 0.85 -6.76
C ASP A 20 8.14 0.95 -7.20
N LEU A 21 8.65 -0.13 -7.77
CA LEU A 21 10.00 -0.24 -8.31
C LEU A 21 9.99 -0.62 -9.80
N PHE A 22 8.82 -0.78 -10.41
CA PHE A 22 8.65 -1.33 -11.75
C PHE A 22 8.06 -0.30 -12.72
N ASP A 23 6.80 0.10 -12.56
CA ASP A 23 6.09 0.95 -13.55
C ASP A 23 6.38 2.44 -13.32
N GLU A 24 6.21 2.90 -12.08
CA GLU A 24 6.46 4.29 -11.66
C GLU A 24 7.43 4.31 -10.45
N PRO A 25 8.74 4.11 -10.66
CA PRO A 25 9.71 4.00 -9.57
C PRO A 25 9.63 5.16 -8.57
N GLY A 26 9.39 4.83 -7.30
CA GLY A 26 9.26 5.79 -6.21
C GLY A 26 7.81 6.20 -5.91
N ARG A 27 6.83 5.84 -6.75
CA ARG A 27 5.41 5.97 -6.39
C ARG A 27 5.14 5.10 -5.15
N SER A 28 4.38 5.63 -4.20
CA SER A 28 4.21 4.96 -2.90
C SER A 28 2.87 5.26 -2.25
N PHE A 29 2.37 4.30 -1.47
CA PHE A 29 1.25 4.48 -0.55
C PHE A 29 1.50 3.70 0.74
N ARG A 30 0.74 4.00 1.78
CA ARG A 30 0.77 3.27 3.05
C ARG A 30 -0.41 2.31 3.16
N LEU A 31 -0.25 1.22 3.89
CA LEU A 31 -1.36 0.30 4.17
C LEU A 31 -1.22 -0.33 5.57
N PRO A 32 -2.31 -0.41 6.36
CA PRO A 32 -2.33 -1.22 7.57
C PRO A 32 -2.02 -2.70 7.24
N PRO A 33 -1.34 -3.45 8.13
CA PRO A 33 -0.95 -4.84 7.87
C PRO A 33 -2.11 -5.76 7.50
N ARG A 34 -3.34 -5.47 7.95
CA ARG A 34 -4.55 -6.24 7.59
C ARG A 34 -4.82 -6.28 6.08
N TRP A 35 -4.39 -5.28 5.33
CA TRP A 35 -4.59 -5.19 3.88
C TRP A 35 -3.41 -5.74 3.07
N PHE A 36 -2.28 -6.04 3.71
CA PHE A 36 -1.11 -6.59 3.04
C PHE A 36 -1.40 -7.88 2.25
N PRO A 37 -2.13 -8.88 2.78
CA PRO A 37 -2.40 -10.11 2.03
C PRO A 37 -3.11 -9.86 0.70
N ASP A 38 -4.11 -8.97 0.69
CA ASP A 38 -4.89 -8.66 -0.52
C ASP A 38 -4.04 -7.92 -1.54
N VAL A 39 -3.33 -6.86 -1.14
CA VAL A 39 -2.45 -6.09 -2.03
C VAL A 39 -1.33 -6.97 -2.58
N SER A 40 -0.63 -7.69 -1.71
CA SER A 40 0.50 -8.56 -2.12
C SER A 40 0.04 -9.66 -3.07
N THR A 41 -1.12 -10.26 -2.83
CA THR A 41 -1.64 -11.33 -3.70
C THR A 41 -2.02 -10.79 -5.07
N ASN A 42 -2.79 -9.70 -5.13
CA ASN A 42 -3.22 -9.09 -6.40
C ASN A 42 -2.03 -8.68 -7.27
N LEU A 43 -1.01 -8.05 -6.68
CA LEU A 43 0.21 -7.67 -7.40
C LEU A 43 1.00 -8.91 -7.87
N SER A 44 1.11 -9.95 -7.05
CA SER A 44 1.87 -11.16 -7.40
C SER A 44 1.25 -11.96 -8.54
N ILE A 45 -0.06 -11.85 -8.75
CA ILE A 45 -0.79 -12.53 -9.82
C ILE A 45 -1.19 -11.60 -10.97
N ALA A 46 -0.78 -10.33 -10.93
CA ALA A 46 -1.13 -9.29 -11.90
C ALA A 46 -2.66 -9.15 -12.12
N ASN A 47 -3.45 -9.23 -11.05
CA ASN A 47 -4.91 -9.00 -11.14
C ASN A 47 -5.26 -7.50 -11.07
N LEU A 48 -4.46 -6.72 -10.35
CA LEU A 48 -4.53 -5.25 -10.28
C LEU A 48 -3.12 -4.69 -10.35
N ASP A 49 -3.01 -3.45 -10.82
CA ASP A 49 -1.75 -2.75 -10.92
C ASP A 49 -1.42 -2.01 -9.60
N PHE A 50 -0.16 -1.64 -9.41
CA PHE A 50 0.24 -0.83 -8.25
C PHE A 50 -0.50 0.50 -8.22
N ALA A 51 -0.71 1.11 -9.40
CA ALA A 51 -1.44 2.35 -9.58
C ALA A 51 -2.87 2.28 -9.02
N ASP A 52 -3.58 1.16 -9.21
CA ASP A 52 -4.95 0.99 -8.71
C ASP A 52 -5.04 1.13 -7.19
N PHE A 53 -4.07 0.57 -6.47
CA PHE A 53 -4.00 0.70 -5.01
C PHE A 53 -3.55 2.09 -4.56
N ALA A 54 -2.58 2.68 -5.27
CA ALA A 54 -2.07 4.01 -4.97
C ALA A 54 -3.14 5.10 -5.18
N ASP A 55 -3.97 4.98 -6.23
CA ASP A 55 -5.07 5.90 -6.54
C ASP A 55 -6.29 5.71 -5.63
N ALA A 56 -6.42 4.54 -5.01
CA ALA A 56 -7.44 4.24 -4.00
C ALA A 56 -7.02 4.65 -2.57
N ALA A 57 -5.81 5.18 -2.37
CA ALA A 57 -5.38 5.70 -1.09
C ALA A 57 -6.19 6.96 -0.69
N ASP A 58 -6.46 7.11 0.60
CA ASP A 58 -7.13 8.28 1.15
C ASP A 58 -6.25 9.55 1.09
N GLU A 59 -6.77 10.69 1.57
CA GLU A 59 -6.03 11.97 1.61
C GLU A 59 -4.74 11.90 2.44
N SER A 60 -4.60 10.91 3.33
CA SER A 60 -3.37 10.67 4.10
C SER A 60 -2.34 9.83 3.33
N GLY A 61 -2.65 9.40 2.12
CA GLY A 61 -1.86 8.46 1.33
C GLY A 61 -1.94 7.03 1.85
N THR A 62 -3.01 6.67 2.57
CA THR A 62 -3.21 5.32 3.12
C THR A 62 -4.28 4.57 2.34
N PHE A 63 -3.92 3.42 1.77
CA PHE A 63 -4.89 2.46 1.26
C PHE A 63 -5.57 1.74 2.43
N ARG A 64 -6.90 1.86 2.49
CA ARG A 64 -7.73 1.28 3.55
C ARG A 64 -8.75 0.27 3.05
N GLY A 65 -8.65 -0.15 1.79
CA GLY A 65 -9.65 -0.97 1.08
C GLY A 65 -10.47 -0.12 0.11
N PHE A 66 -10.92 -0.71 -1.00
CA PHE A 66 -11.59 0.04 -2.09
C PHE A 66 -12.94 0.66 -1.72
N ASP A 67 -13.62 0.13 -0.69
CA ASP A 67 -14.93 0.62 -0.22
C ASP A 67 -14.82 1.73 0.86
N SER A 68 -13.60 2.16 1.20
CA SER A 68 -13.32 2.94 2.42
C SER A 68 -13.24 4.45 2.21
N ARG A 69 -13.87 4.97 1.15
CA ARG A 69 -13.80 6.40 0.81
C ARG A 69 -14.41 7.30 1.87
#